data_AF-A0A5X9FF49-F1
#
_entry.id   AF-A0A5X9FF49-F1
#
_cell.length_a   1.000
_cell.length_b   1.000
_cell.length_c   1.000
_cell.angle_alpha   90.00
_cell.angle_beta   90.00
_cell.angle_gamma   90.00
#
_symmetry.space_group_name_H-M   'P 1'
#
loop_
_entity.id
_entity.type
_entity.pdbx_description
1 polymer ?
#
loop_
_entity_poly.entity_id
_entity_poly.type
_entity_poly.pdbx_seq_one_letter_code
_entity_poly.pdbx_strand_id
1 'polypeptide(L)'
;MKKKNSTPTPHDATFRQFLTQPDIARDFMEIHLPAELRAVCDLSTLKLESGSFVEDDLRQYFSDVLYSLKTTAGDGYIHVLVEHQSTPDKHMAFRLIRYAVAAMQRHLEAGHKKLPLVIPVLFYTGKRSPYPYSTRWLDEFDDPSLAGKLYSSAFPLVDVTVIPDDEIAGHRSMAALTLLQKHIHQRDLAELVDRLAPILLAGYLSSSQVISLVHYIVQAGETSDAEAFVRELAQRVPQHGDALMTIAQQLEQKGIEKGIQLGEQRGIEKGEREATLKIARTMLQNGIDRNTVMKMTGLTEDDLAQIRH
;
A
#
# COMPACT_ATOMS: atom_id res chain seq x y z
N MET A 1 -17.96 -16.74 -15.27
CA MET A 1 -18.37 -16.88 -16.68
C MET A 1 -17.21 -16.46 -17.56
N LYS A 2 -16.67 -17.36 -18.38
CA LYS A 2 -15.59 -17.03 -19.34
C LYS A 2 -16.12 -16.01 -20.36
N LYS A 3 -15.60 -14.79 -20.35
CA LYS A 3 -16.03 -13.70 -21.25
C LYS A 3 -15.39 -13.91 -22.64
N LYS A 4 -16.22 -13.85 -23.69
CA LYS A 4 -15.83 -14.01 -25.10
C LYS A 4 -14.87 -12.88 -25.52
N ASN A 5 -13.74 -13.23 -26.12
CA ASN A 5 -12.88 -12.30 -26.87
C ASN A 5 -13.69 -11.67 -28.01
N SER A 6 -13.89 -10.34 -27.99
CA SER A 6 -14.59 -9.59 -29.05
C SER A 6 -13.57 -8.74 -29.78
N THR A 7 -13.35 -8.99 -31.06
CA THR A 7 -12.55 -8.13 -31.95
C THR A 7 -13.21 -6.75 -32.10
N PRO A 8 -12.42 -5.65 -32.24
CA PRO A 8 -12.96 -4.31 -32.50
C PRO A 8 -13.85 -4.31 -33.76
N THR A 9 -14.99 -3.62 -33.72
CA THR A 9 -15.84 -3.51 -34.92
C THR A 9 -15.20 -2.55 -35.93
N PRO A 10 -15.48 -2.67 -37.24
CA PRO A 10 -14.99 -1.73 -38.25
C PRO A 10 -15.33 -0.26 -37.95
N HIS A 11 -16.46 -0.02 -37.29
CA HIS A 11 -16.89 1.31 -36.86
C HIS A 11 -16.00 1.85 -35.74
N ASP A 12 -15.67 1.02 -34.74
CA ASP A 12 -14.78 1.41 -33.64
C ASP A 12 -13.37 1.75 -34.17
N ALA A 13 -12.84 0.91 -35.06
CA ALA A 13 -11.53 1.12 -35.67
C ALA A 13 -11.47 2.39 -36.51
N THR A 14 -12.52 2.67 -37.30
CA THR A 14 -12.60 3.88 -38.13
C THR A 14 -12.68 5.12 -37.25
N PHE A 15 -13.57 5.15 -36.26
CA PHE A 15 -13.67 6.30 -35.37
C PHE A 15 -12.34 6.57 -34.66
N ARG A 16 -11.69 5.53 -34.14
CA ARG A 16 -10.39 5.65 -33.48
C ARG A 16 -9.34 6.23 -34.42
N GLN A 17 -9.27 5.76 -35.67
CA GLN A 17 -8.32 6.27 -36.67
C GLN A 17 -8.49 7.77 -36.94
N PHE A 18 -9.73 8.26 -36.97
CA PHE A 18 -10.01 9.67 -37.16
C PHE A 18 -9.69 10.47 -35.91
N LEU A 19 -10.15 10.01 -34.75
CA LEU A 19 -10.01 10.73 -33.50
C LEU A 19 -8.58 10.71 -32.94
N THR A 20 -7.66 9.88 -33.45
CA THR A 20 -6.23 10.01 -33.11
C THR A 20 -5.53 11.17 -33.82
N GLN A 21 -6.18 11.79 -34.83
CA GLN A 21 -5.67 12.99 -35.48
C GLN A 21 -5.99 14.24 -34.63
N PRO A 22 -5.00 15.04 -34.21
CA PRO A 22 -5.22 16.16 -33.28
C PRO A 22 -6.25 17.19 -33.76
N ASP A 23 -6.28 17.52 -35.06
CA ASP A 23 -7.23 18.51 -35.58
C ASP A 23 -8.67 18.00 -35.56
N ILE A 24 -8.89 16.72 -35.93
CA ILE A 24 -10.22 16.08 -35.85
C ILE A 24 -10.66 15.95 -34.38
N ALA A 25 -9.74 15.60 -33.48
CA ALA A 25 -10.04 15.56 -32.06
C ALA A 25 -10.42 16.95 -31.54
N ARG A 26 -9.72 18.01 -31.95
CA ARG A 26 -10.05 19.39 -31.59
C ARG A 26 -11.46 19.76 -32.06
N ASP A 27 -11.78 19.53 -33.33
CA ASP A 27 -13.12 19.77 -33.88
C ASP A 27 -14.19 19.03 -33.08
N PHE A 28 -13.94 17.75 -32.78
CA PHE A 28 -14.84 16.92 -31.97
C PHE A 28 -15.09 17.53 -30.58
N MET A 29 -14.04 17.96 -29.88
CA MET A 29 -14.17 18.58 -28.56
C MET A 29 -14.88 19.94 -28.64
N GLU A 30 -14.60 20.74 -29.66
CA GLU A 30 -15.23 22.04 -29.86
C GLU A 30 -16.73 21.92 -30.10
N ILE A 31 -17.16 20.92 -30.87
CA ILE A 31 -18.57 20.68 -31.21
C ILE A 31 -19.33 20.06 -30.04
N HIS A 32 -18.73 19.08 -29.34
CA HIS A 32 -19.49 18.19 -28.45
C HIS A 32 -19.30 18.41 -26.96
N LEU A 33 -18.24 19.10 -26.51
CA LEU A 33 -18.10 19.38 -25.08
C LEU A 33 -19.13 20.42 -24.62
N PRO A 34 -19.75 20.23 -23.44
CA PRO A 34 -20.55 21.27 -22.80
C PRO A 34 -19.75 22.57 -22.64
N ALA A 35 -20.39 23.72 -22.86
CA ALA A 35 -19.73 25.02 -22.90
C ALA A 35 -18.90 25.32 -21.63
N GLU A 36 -19.39 24.93 -20.46
CA GLU A 36 -18.70 25.10 -19.17
C GLU A 36 -17.41 24.29 -19.07
N LEU A 37 -17.43 23.04 -19.56
CA LEU A 37 -16.24 22.17 -19.58
C LEU A 37 -15.26 22.62 -20.66
N ARG A 38 -15.76 23.05 -21.82
CA ARG A 38 -14.93 23.59 -22.90
C ARG A 38 -14.21 24.87 -22.47
N ALA A 39 -14.88 25.74 -21.72
CA ALA A 39 -14.32 27.02 -21.27
C ALA A 39 -13.09 26.88 -20.35
N VAL A 40 -12.92 25.73 -19.68
CA VAL A 40 -11.75 25.47 -18.84
C VAL A 40 -10.61 24.76 -19.57
N CYS A 41 -10.81 24.33 -20.81
CA CYS A 41 -9.86 23.53 -21.59
C CYS A 41 -9.12 24.37 -22.64
N ASP A 42 -7.79 24.24 -22.70
CA ASP A 42 -6.99 24.75 -23.81
C ASP A 42 -6.82 23.67 -24.89
N LEU A 43 -7.75 23.63 -25.84
CA LEU A 43 -7.76 22.63 -26.92
C LEU A 43 -6.61 22.77 -27.93
N SER A 44 -5.84 23.87 -27.87
CA SER A 44 -4.62 24.00 -28.68
C SER A 44 -3.49 23.08 -28.19
N THR A 45 -3.56 22.66 -26.92
CA THR A 45 -2.55 21.83 -26.26
C THR A 45 -2.85 20.33 -26.27
N LEU A 46 -3.86 19.90 -27.03
CA LEU A 46 -4.26 18.50 -27.14
C LEU A 46 -3.07 17.61 -27.54
N LYS A 47 -2.78 16.63 -26.70
CA LYS A 47 -1.75 15.62 -26.95
C LYS A 47 -2.35 14.24 -26.75
N LEU A 48 -2.24 13.41 -27.79
CA LEU A 48 -2.69 12.02 -27.74
C LEU A 48 -1.83 11.23 -26.74
N GLU A 49 -2.47 10.59 -25.77
CA GLU A 49 -1.82 9.71 -24.82
C GLU A 49 -1.79 8.27 -25.35
N SER A 50 -0.75 7.52 -24.99
CA SER A 50 -0.62 6.13 -25.44
C SER A 50 -1.68 5.25 -24.78
N GLY A 51 -2.38 4.42 -25.58
CA GLY A 51 -3.45 3.51 -25.13
C GLY A 51 -3.01 2.38 -24.19
N SER A 52 -1.78 2.42 -23.68
CA SER A 52 -1.35 1.57 -22.57
C SER A 52 -1.89 2.04 -21.21
N PHE A 53 -2.66 3.14 -21.20
CA PHE A 53 -3.28 3.81 -20.05
C PHE A 53 -4.33 3.00 -19.28
N VAL A 54 -4.81 1.92 -19.87
CA VAL A 54 -5.95 1.15 -19.39
C VAL A 54 -5.47 -0.19 -18.84
N GLU A 55 -5.91 -0.57 -17.62
CA GLU A 55 -5.65 -1.89 -17.02
C GLU A 55 -5.88 -3.01 -18.05
N ASP A 56 -5.09 -4.09 -18.02
CA ASP A 56 -5.18 -5.16 -19.04
C ASP A 56 -6.60 -5.76 -19.15
N ASP A 57 -7.39 -5.72 -18.08
CA ASP A 57 -8.79 -6.15 -18.03
C ASP A 57 -9.78 -5.17 -18.69
N LEU A 58 -9.41 -3.90 -18.82
CA LEU A 58 -10.22 -2.84 -19.42
C LEU A 58 -9.87 -2.59 -20.91
N ARG A 59 -8.71 -3.07 -21.38
CA ARG A 59 -8.24 -2.92 -22.78
C ARG A 59 -9.01 -3.75 -23.80
N GLN A 60 -9.57 -4.88 -23.37
CA GLN A 60 -9.89 -5.96 -24.32
C GLN A 60 -11.15 -5.73 -25.18
N TYR A 61 -11.91 -4.64 -24.99
CA TYR A 61 -13.29 -4.61 -25.49
C TYR A 61 -13.73 -3.34 -26.23
N PHE A 62 -13.02 -2.21 -26.18
CA PHE A 62 -13.50 -0.94 -26.77
C PHE A 62 -12.39 -0.08 -27.35
N SER A 63 -12.72 0.69 -28.39
CA SER A 63 -11.84 1.73 -28.92
C SER A 63 -11.99 2.99 -28.06
N ASP A 64 -11.00 3.23 -27.24
CA ASP A 64 -10.86 4.43 -26.44
C ASP A 64 -9.76 5.35 -27.03
N VAL A 65 -9.95 6.65 -26.81
CA VAL A 65 -8.97 7.68 -27.14
C VAL A 65 -8.85 8.61 -25.95
N LEU A 66 -7.62 8.75 -25.44
CA LEU A 66 -7.30 9.63 -24.33
C LEU A 66 -6.41 10.77 -24.83
N TYR A 67 -6.85 11.99 -24.59
CA TYR A 67 -6.05 13.19 -24.81
C TYR A 67 -5.69 13.83 -23.48
N SER A 68 -4.43 14.23 -23.32
CA SER A 68 -4.02 15.21 -22.32
C SER A 68 -4.10 16.62 -22.91
N LEU A 69 -4.32 17.60 -22.04
CA LEU A 69 -4.37 19.01 -22.39
C LEU A 69 -4.11 19.88 -21.15
N LYS A 70 -3.86 21.17 -21.36
CA LYS A 70 -3.86 22.17 -20.31
C LYS A 70 -5.28 22.66 -20.03
N THR A 71 -5.52 23.00 -18.79
CA THR A 71 -6.75 23.64 -18.30
C THR A 71 -6.40 24.91 -17.55
N THR A 72 -7.39 25.71 -17.20
CA THR A 72 -7.21 26.91 -16.34
C THR A 72 -6.63 26.60 -14.95
N ALA A 73 -6.70 25.34 -14.50
CA ALA A 73 -6.30 24.91 -13.16
C ALA A 73 -5.16 23.86 -13.14
N GLY A 74 -4.52 23.60 -14.28
CA GLY A 74 -3.43 22.62 -14.41
C GLY A 74 -3.63 21.63 -15.56
N ASP A 75 -3.12 20.42 -15.42
CA ASP A 75 -3.29 19.37 -16.43
C ASP A 75 -4.72 18.79 -16.38
N GLY A 76 -5.26 18.47 -17.55
CA GLY A 76 -6.54 17.79 -17.70
C GLY A 76 -6.45 16.69 -18.75
N TYR A 77 -7.51 15.89 -18.80
CA TYR A 77 -7.67 14.82 -19.78
C TYR A 77 -9.08 14.80 -20.33
N ILE A 78 -9.21 14.43 -21.59
CA ILE A 78 -10.49 14.08 -22.19
C ILE A 78 -10.40 12.64 -22.67
N HIS A 79 -11.31 11.80 -22.16
CA HIS A 79 -11.37 10.39 -22.48
C HIS A 79 -12.62 10.12 -23.30
N VAL A 80 -12.45 9.82 -24.59
CA VAL A 80 -13.55 9.50 -25.49
C VAL A 80 -13.66 7.99 -25.65
N LEU A 81 -14.83 7.47 -25.30
CA LEU A 81 -15.18 6.07 -25.45
C LEU A 81 -16.20 5.90 -26.56
N VAL A 82 -15.95 5.00 -27.51
CA VAL A 82 -16.89 4.65 -28.58
C VAL A 82 -17.75 3.48 -28.16
N GLU A 83 -19.07 3.63 -28.31
CA GLU A 83 -20.04 2.55 -28.12
C GLU A 83 -20.88 2.37 -29.39
N HIS A 84 -20.50 1.36 -30.20
CA HIS A 84 -21.16 0.97 -31.45
C HIS A 84 -21.94 -0.37 -31.32
N GLN A 85 -22.10 -0.93 -30.11
CA GLN A 85 -22.74 -2.24 -29.96
C GLN A 85 -24.25 -2.23 -30.28
N SER A 86 -24.75 -3.37 -30.77
CA SER A 86 -26.17 -3.56 -31.09
C SER A 86 -27.06 -3.57 -29.84
N THR A 87 -26.51 -4.02 -28.71
CA THR A 87 -27.15 -3.98 -27.39
C THR A 87 -26.35 -2.97 -26.56
N PRO A 88 -26.94 -1.84 -26.16
CA PRO A 88 -26.19 -0.85 -25.38
C PRO A 88 -25.85 -1.43 -24.00
N ASP A 89 -24.67 -1.10 -23.48
CA ASP A 89 -24.29 -1.48 -22.13
C ASP A 89 -25.06 -0.64 -21.09
N LYS A 90 -25.71 -1.32 -20.14
CA LYS A 90 -26.42 -0.71 -19.00
C LYS A 90 -25.47 -0.04 -18.01
N HIS A 91 -24.24 -0.52 -17.88
CA HIS A 91 -23.25 -0.08 -16.90
C HIS A 91 -22.21 0.88 -17.50
N MET A 92 -22.57 1.56 -18.60
CA MET A 92 -21.65 2.44 -19.31
C MET A 92 -21.18 3.62 -18.47
N ALA A 93 -22.05 4.19 -17.64
CA ALA A 93 -21.69 5.31 -16.78
C ALA A 93 -20.65 4.92 -15.73
N PHE A 94 -20.83 3.77 -15.07
CA PHE A 94 -19.84 3.20 -14.15
C PHE A 94 -18.52 2.87 -14.86
N ARG A 95 -18.59 2.41 -16.11
CA ARG A 95 -17.39 2.18 -16.92
C ARG A 95 -16.62 3.47 -17.23
N LEU A 96 -17.31 4.54 -17.61
CA LEU A 96 -16.69 5.84 -17.89
C LEU A 96 -15.95 6.39 -16.66
N ILE A 97 -16.55 6.30 -15.46
CA ILE A 97 -15.88 6.76 -14.23
C ILE A 97 -14.68 5.88 -13.88
N ARG A 98 -14.72 4.56 -14.12
CA ARG A 98 -13.55 3.68 -13.96
C ARG A 98 -12.38 4.11 -14.84
N TYR A 99 -12.62 4.44 -16.11
CA TYR A 99 -11.57 4.97 -16.98
C TYR A 99 -11.04 6.32 -16.51
N ALA A 100 -11.92 7.21 -16.07
CA ALA A 100 -11.51 8.49 -15.53
C ALA A 100 -10.62 8.34 -14.28
N VAL A 101 -10.99 7.47 -13.35
CA VAL A 101 -10.19 7.15 -12.15
C VAL A 101 -8.85 6.49 -12.52
N ALA A 102 -8.82 5.61 -13.51
CA ALA A 102 -7.56 5.02 -14.00
C ALA A 102 -6.62 6.10 -14.58
N ALA A 103 -7.14 7.05 -15.35
CA ALA A 103 -6.36 8.17 -15.86
C ALA A 103 -5.85 9.08 -14.73
N MET A 104 -6.68 9.35 -13.74
CA MET A 104 -6.32 10.09 -12.51
C MET A 104 -5.18 9.40 -11.73
N GLN A 105 -5.27 8.09 -11.53
CA GLN A 105 -4.25 7.30 -10.84
C GLN A 105 -2.90 7.39 -11.56
N ARG A 106 -2.90 7.19 -12.88
CA ARG A 106 -1.67 7.25 -13.67
C ARG A 106 -1.04 8.65 -13.70
N HIS A 107 -1.86 9.70 -13.62
CA HIS A 107 -1.35 11.06 -13.47
C HIS A 107 -0.55 11.22 -12.17
N LEU A 108 -1.01 10.63 -11.06
CA LEU A 108 -0.25 10.61 -9.80
C LEU A 108 1.04 9.78 -9.91
N GLU A 109 0.98 8.61 -10.55
CA GLU A 109 2.14 7.74 -10.78
C GLU A 109 3.23 8.39 -11.64
N ALA A 110 2.85 9.32 -12.53
CA ALA A 110 3.79 10.14 -13.28
C ALA A 110 4.48 11.23 -12.43
N GLY A 111 4.23 11.29 -11.12
CA GLY A 111 4.88 12.18 -10.16
C GLY A 111 4.11 13.48 -9.87
N HIS A 112 2.89 13.62 -10.36
CA HIS A 112 2.06 14.79 -10.09
C HIS A 112 1.46 14.72 -8.67
N LYS A 113 1.29 15.89 -8.03
CA LYS A 113 0.86 15.99 -6.62
C LYS A 113 -0.65 16.14 -6.42
N LYS A 114 -1.41 16.40 -7.49
CA LYS A 114 -2.85 16.63 -7.46
C LYS A 114 -3.51 15.84 -8.57
N LEU A 115 -4.80 15.54 -8.41
CA LEU A 115 -5.59 14.90 -9.45
C LEU A 115 -5.85 15.87 -10.62
N PRO A 116 -5.86 15.36 -11.87
CA PRO A 116 -6.27 16.14 -13.02
C PRO A 116 -7.79 16.10 -13.18
N LEU A 117 -8.35 17.09 -13.90
CA LEU A 117 -9.73 16.99 -14.36
C LEU A 117 -9.79 16.00 -15.53
N VAL A 118 -10.57 14.92 -15.41
CA VAL A 118 -10.79 13.96 -16.49
C VAL A 118 -12.23 14.04 -16.95
N ILE A 119 -12.44 14.36 -18.23
CA ILE A 119 -13.75 14.51 -18.85
C ILE A 119 -14.05 13.25 -19.67
N PRO A 120 -14.89 12.33 -19.18
CA PRO A 120 -15.35 11.20 -19.97
C PRO A 120 -16.42 11.64 -20.97
N VAL A 121 -16.27 11.21 -22.22
CA VAL A 121 -17.22 11.46 -23.31
C VAL A 121 -17.62 10.13 -23.94
N LEU A 122 -18.92 9.86 -24.00
CA LEU A 122 -19.46 8.70 -24.70
C LEU A 122 -19.88 9.10 -26.11
N PHE A 123 -19.19 8.54 -27.11
CA PHE A 123 -19.62 8.62 -28.50
C PHE A 123 -20.50 7.40 -28.82
N TYR A 124 -21.83 7.60 -28.77
CA TYR A 124 -22.80 6.52 -28.94
C TYR A 124 -23.37 6.48 -30.37
N THR A 125 -23.23 5.33 -31.03
CA THR A 125 -23.74 5.06 -32.38
C THR A 125 -24.39 3.67 -32.47
N GLY A 126 -25.01 3.22 -31.38
CA GLY A 126 -25.69 1.92 -31.32
C GLY A 126 -27.05 1.89 -32.05
N LYS A 127 -27.57 0.67 -32.28
CA LYS A 127 -28.85 0.47 -33.00
C LYS A 127 -30.08 0.98 -32.25
N ARG A 128 -30.04 1.01 -30.92
CA ARG A 128 -31.14 1.49 -30.08
C ARG A 128 -31.02 3.00 -29.91
N SER A 129 -31.99 3.78 -30.35
CA SER A 129 -31.94 5.24 -30.26
C SER A 129 -33.20 5.80 -29.61
N PRO A 130 -33.10 6.82 -28.71
CA PRO A 130 -31.86 7.40 -28.17
C PRO A 130 -31.12 6.42 -27.23
N TYR A 131 -29.91 6.80 -26.77
CA TYR A 131 -29.19 6.02 -25.76
C TYR A 131 -30.09 5.79 -24.53
N PRO A 132 -30.32 4.54 -24.09
CA PRO A 132 -31.45 4.25 -23.20
C PRO A 132 -31.13 4.26 -21.70
N TYR A 133 -29.87 4.50 -21.30
CA TYR A 133 -29.43 4.41 -19.91
C TYR A 133 -28.87 5.74 -19.41
N SER A 134 -28.81 5.90 -18.09
CA SER A 134 -28.23 7.09 -17.48
C SER A 134 -26.73 7.18 -17.80
N THR A 135 -26.25 8.40 -18.00
CA THR A 135 -24.82 8.74 -18.08
C THR A 135 -24.25 9.20 -16.73
N ARG A 136 -25.09 9.27 -15.68
CA ARG A 136 -24.67 9.55 -14.31
C ARG A 136 -24.49 8.23 -13.56
N TRP A 137 -23.25 7.87 -13.26
CA TRP A 137 -22.91 6.57 -12.64
C TRP A 137 -23.59 6.34 -11.28
N LEU A 138 -23.93 7.41 -10.56
CA LEU A 138 -24.67 7.34 -9.29
C LEU A 138 -26.11 6.81 -9.45
N ASP A 139 -26.69 6.85 -10.66
CA ASP A 139 -28.01 6.28 -10.93
C ASP A 139 -28.02 4.75 -10.99
N GLU A 140 -26.84 4.12 -10.94
CA GLU A 140 -26.70 2.67 -10.94
C GLU A 140 -26.87 2.03 -9.55
N PHE A 141 -26.92 2.84 -8.49
CA PHE A 141 -27.20 2.36 -7.13
C PHE A 141 -28.70 2.21 -6.89
N ASP A 142 -29.08 1.28 -6.01
CA ASP A 142 -30.47 1.13 -5.57
C ASP A 142 -30.99 2.39 -4.85
N ASP A 143 -30.10 3.14 -4.18
CA ASP A 143 -30.37 4.46 -3.60
C ASP A 143 -29.37 5.51 -4.14
N PRO A 144 -29.69 6.18 -5.27
CA PRO A 144 -28.82 7.22 -5.86
C PRO A 144 -28.61 8.44 -4.96
N SER A 145 -29.53 8.74 -4.05
CA SER A 145 -29.44 9.88 -3.14
C SER A 145 -28.40 9.61 -2.05
N LEU A 146 -28.45 8.41 -1.45
CA LEU A 146 -27.42 7.99 -0.50
C LEU A 146 -26.05 7.89 -1.17
N ALA A 147 -25.97 7.32 -2.37
CA ALA A 147 -24.72 7.26 -3.13
C ALA A 147 -24.17 8.67 -3.41
N GLY A 148 -25.02 9.60 -3.83
CA GLY A 148 -24.63 11.00 -4.02
C GLY A 148 -24.00 11.60 -2.77
N LYS A 149 -24.65 11.47 -1.61
CA LYS A 149 -24.10 11.95 -0.33
C LYS A 149 -22.75 11.30 0.00
N LEU A 150 -22.64 9.98 -0.16
CA LEU A 150 -21.42 9.24 0.17
C LEU A 150 -20.23 9.64 -0.71
N TYR A 151 -20.44 9.73 -2.03
CA TYR A 151 -19.36 9.94 -3.00
C TYR A 151 -19.07 11.41 -3.31
N SER A 152 -19.87 12.36 -2.79
CA SER A 152 -19.59 13.80 -2.87
C SER A 152 -19.14 14.42 -1.54
N SER A 153 -19.03 13.63 -0.47
CA SER A 153 -18.64 14.10 0.87
C SER A 153 -17.32 13.46 1.30
N ALA A 154 -16.76 13.95 2.42
CA ALA A 154 -15.64 13.27 3.06
C ALA A 154 -16.05 11.84 3.45
N PHE A 155 -15.17 10.87 3.18
CA PHE A 155 -15.37 9.49 3.60
C PHE A 155 -15.27 9.37 5.13
N PRO A 156 -15.99 8.42 5.75
CA PRO A 156 -15.85 8.15 7.17
C PRO A 156 -14.39 7.81 7.54
N LEU A 157 -13.82 8.56 8.49
CA LEU A 157 -12.50 8.31 9.05
C LEU A 157 -12.64 7.84 10.50
N VAL A 158 -12.06 6.68 10.81
CA VAL A 158 -11.89 6.21 12.18
C VAL A 158 -10.44 6.46 12.58
N ASP A 159 -10.17 7.63 13.14
CA ASP A 159 -8.84 8.00 13.62
C ASP A 159 -8.64 7.53 15.06
N VAL A 160 -8.09 6.31 15.20
CA VAL A 160 -7.83 5.69 16.49
C VAL A 160 -6.84 6.48 17.35
N THR A 161 -6.02 7.34 16.75
CA THR A 161 -4.98 8.08 17.49
C THR A 161 -5.56 9.10 18.46
N VAL A 162 -6.78 9.59 18.19
CA VAL A 162 -7.46 10.61 19.01
C VAL A 162 -8.56 10.05 19.91
N ILE A 163 -8.93 8.77 19.77
CA ILE A 163 -9.97 8.14 20.59
C ILE A 163 -9.39 7.83 21.98
N PRO A 164 -10.00 8.29 23.09
CA PRO A 164 -9.56 7.93 24.44
C PRO A 164 -9.60 6.43 24.70
N ASP A 165 -8.65 5.89 25.44
CA ASP A 165 -8.54 4.44 25.71
C ASP A 165 -9.78 3.89 26.42
N ASP A 166 -10.38 4.70 27.31
CA ASP A 166 -11.58 4.31 28.06
C ASP A 166 -12.81 4.22 27.13
N GLU A 167 -12.84 5.00 26.04
CA GLU A 167 -13.84 4.86 24.98
C GLU A 167 -13.56 3.62 24.13
N ILE A 168 -12.29 3.37 23.79
CA ILE A 168 -11.86 2.16 23.06
C ILE A 168 -12.27 0.88 23.81
N ALA A 169 -12.20 0.87 25.14
CA ALA A 169 -12.64 -0.27 25.95
C ALA A 169 -14.12 -0.64 25.70
N GLY A 170 -14.95 0.32 25.28
CA GLY A 170 -16.35 0.11 24.90
C GLY A 170 -16.57 -0.48 23.50
N HIS A 171 -15.52 -0.63 22.68
CA HIS A 171 -15.63 -1.07 21.28
C HIS A 171 -15.91 -2.58 21.10
N ARG A 172 -16.27 -3.30 22.16
CA ARG A 172 -16.62 -4.73 22.14
C ARG A 172 -15.50 -5.56 21.49
N SER A 173 -15.81 -6.40 20.49
CA SER A 173 -14.83 -7.22 19.76
C SER A 173 -13.73 -6.43 19.04
N MET A 174 -13.90 -5.12 18.83
CA MET A 174 -12.86 -4.26 18.23
C MET A 174 -11.89 -3.69 19.28
N ALA A 175 -12.26 -3.65 20.56
CA ALA A 175 -11.53 -2.93 21.60
C ALA A 175 -10.05 -3.34 21.69
N ALA A 176 -9.76 -4.65 21.70
CA ALA A 176 -8.38 -5.12 21.83
C ALA A 176 -7.52 -4.78 20.62
N LEU A 177 -8.04 -4.98 19.39
CA LEU A 177 -7.32 -4.65 18.17
C LEU A 177 -7.08 -3.14 18.07
N THR A 178 -8.11 -2.33 18.33
CA THR A 178 -8.03 -0.88 18.29
C THR A 178 -7.02 -0.34 19.31
N LEU A 179 -7.09 -0.82 20.55
CA LEU A 179 -6.16 -0.40 21.61
C LEU A 179 -4.72 -0.79 21.23
N LEU A 180 -4.49 -2.02 20.78
CA LEU A 180 -3.16 -2.47 20.37
C LEU A 180 -2.60 -1.68 19.18
N GLN A 181 -3.42 -1.40 18.16
CA GLN A 181 -3.00 -0.59 17.02
C GLN A 181 -2.66 0.85 17.42
N LYS A 182 -3.41 1.43 18.36
CA LYS A 182 -3.11 2.78 18.88
C LYS A 182 -1.73 2.85 19.53
N HIS A 183 -1.36 1.81 20.25
CA HIS A 183 -0.17 1.78 21.11
C HIS A 183 0.99 0.96 20.54
N ILE A 184 0.90 0.44 19.31
CA ILE A 184 1.90 -0.50 18.77
C ILE A 184 3.33 0.07 18.73
N HIS A 185 3.46 1.39 18.59
CA HIS A 185 4.75 2.10 18.58
C HIS A 185 5.24 2.50 19.99
N GLN A 186 4.53 2.14 21.06
CA GLN A 186 5.02 2.35 22.42
C GLN A 186 6.14 1.37 22.75
N ARG A 187 7.21 1.89 23.37
CA ARG A 187 8.37 1.09 23.77
C ARG A 187 8.10 0.16 24.94
N ASP A 188 7.14 0.52 25.80
CA ASP A 188 6.74 -0.31 26.92
C ASP A 188 5.26 -0.65 26.81
N LEU A 189 4.97 -1.82 26.26
CA LEU A 189 3.61 -2.33 26.16
C LEU A 189 3.14 -3.00 27.45
N ALA A 190 4.01 -3.20 28.46
CA ALA A 190 3.60 -3.77 29.74
C ALA A 190 2.57 -2.87 30.44
N GLU A 191 2.70 -1.55 30.29
CA GLU A 191 1.71 -0.57 30.77
C GLU A 191 0.31 -0.76 30.15
N LEU A 192 0.22 -1.42 28.99
CA LEU A 192 -1.05 -1.68 28.31
C LEU A 192 -1.79 -2.90 28.87
N VAL A 193 -1.12 -3.80 29.61
CA VAL A 193 -1.75 -5.03 30.11
C VAL A 193 -2.93 -4.67 31.02
N ASP A 194 -2.84 -3.57 31.79
CA ASP A 194 -3.91 -3.10 32.67
C ASP A 194 -5.19 -2.74 31.93
N ARG A 195 -5.05 -2.21 30.71
CA ARG A 195 -6.16 -1.83 29.85
C ARG A 195 -6.63 -3.00 28.99
N LEU A 196 -5.71 -3.86 28.56
CA LEU A 196 -6.00 -4.97 27.65
C LEU A 196 -6.65 -6.17 28.36
N ALA A 197 -6.19 -6.52 29.56
CA ALA A 197 -6.70 -7.71 30.26
C ALA A 197 -8.22 -7.65 30.51
N PRO A 198 -8.82 -6.54 30.98
CA PRO A 198 -10.27 -6.43 31.12
C PRO A 198 -11.02 -6.62 29.79
N ILE A 199 -10.46 -6.10 28.69
CA ILE A 199 -11.06 -6.23 27.36
C ILE A 199 -11.07 -7.69 26.90
N LEU A 200 -9.99 -8.43 27.14
CA LEU A 200 -9.91 -9.84 26.78
C LEU A 200 -10.82 -10.71 27.68
N LEU A 201 -10.90 -10.39 28.97
CA LEU A 201 -11.80 -11.06 29.91
C LEU A 201 -13.28 -10.83 29.61
N ALA A 202 -13.65 -9.75 28.91
CA ALA A 202 -15.02 -9.51 28.47
C ALA A 202 -15.55 -10.57 27.48
N GLY A 203 -14.69 -11.45 26.96
CA GLY A 203 -15.09 -12.64 26.21
C GLY A 203 -15.58 -12.35 24.78
N TYR A 204 -15.28 -11.16 24.26
CA TYR A 204 -15.65 -10.78 22.88
C TYR A 204 -14.81 -11.45 21.79
N LEU A 205 -13.67 -12.05 22.16
CA LEU A 205 -12.70 -12.64 21.26
C LEU A 205 -12.53 -14.13 21.52
N SER A 206 -12.31 -14.89 20.44
CA SER A 206 -11.89 -16.28 20.54
C SER A 206 -10.41 -16.41 20.93
N SER A 207 -10.00 -17.58 21.43
CA SER A 207 -8.58 -17.85 21.69
C SER A 207 -7.70 -17.67 20.45
N SER A 208 -8.19 -18.02 19.26
CA SER A 208 -7.44 -17.81 18.01
C SER A 208 -7.22 -16.33 17.70
N GLN A 209 -8.22 -15.47 17.94
CA GLN A 209 -8.08 -14.02 17.75
C GLN A 209 -7.10 -13.42 18.75
N VAL A 210 -7.14 -13.85 20.03
CA VAL A 210 -6.18 -13.40 21.04
C VAL A 210 -4.76 -13.80 20.69
N ILE A 211 -4.55 -15.04 20.23
CA ILE A 211 -3.24 -15.51 19.74
C ILE A 211 -2.77 -14.66 18.56
N SER A 212 -3.64 -14.35 17.59
CA SER A 212 -3.29 -13.49 16.46
C SER A 212 -2.89 -12.08 16.89
N LEU A 213 -3.56 -11.50 17.89
CA LEU A 213 -3.22 -10.18 18.43
C LEU A 213 -1.84 -10.19 19.10
N VAL A 214 -1.52 -11.24 19.86
CA VAL A 214 -0.21 -11.35 20.49
C VAL A 214 0.91 -11.55 19.47
N HIS A 215 0.68 -12.37 18.43
CA HIS A 215 1.65 -12.48 17.34
C HIS A 215 1.86 -11.16 16.60
N TYR A 216 0.78 -10.38 16.39
CA TYR A 216 0.89 -9.05 15.82
C TYR A 216 1.79 -8.14 16.66
N ILE A 217 1.61 -8.12 17.99
CA ILE A 217 2.45 -7.33 18.90
C ILE A 217 3.93 -7.74 18.81
N VAL A 218 4.21 -9.03 18.83
CA VAL A 218 5.59 -9.56 18.74
C VAL A 218 6.26 -9.18 17.42
N GLN A 219 5.50 -9.10 16.34
CA GLN A 219 6.03 -8.83 15.00
C GLN A 219 6.15 -7.35 14.67
N ALA A 220 5.15 -6.55 15.06
CA ALA A 220 5.03 -5.14 14.68
C ALA A 220 5.33 -4.17 15.82
N GLY A 221 5.32 -4.64 17.08
CA GLY A 221 5.54 -3.82 18.25
C GLY A 221 7.00 -3.43 18.44
N GLU A 222 7.20 -2.23 18.99
CA GLU A 222 8.53 -1.70 19.32
C GLU A 222 8.96 -2.05 20.76
N THR A 223 8.24 -2.95 21.44
CA THR A 223 8.54 -3.34 22.82
C THR A 223 9.89 -4.04 22.95
N SER A 224 10.70 -3.61 23.92
CA SER A 224 11.98 -4.25 24.22
C SER A 224 11.83 -5.59 24.93
N ASP A 225 10.67 -5.86 25.55
CA ASP A 225 10.41 -7.07 26.32
C ASP A 225 9.02 -7.66 26.02
N ALA A 226 8.88 -8.17 24.79
CA ALA A 226 7.66 -8.84 24.36
C ALA A 226 7.36 -10.10 25.18
N GLU A 227 8.38 -10.78 25.71
CA GLU A 227 8.20 -11.98 26.51
C GLU A 227 7.51 -11.66 27.84
N ALA A 228 8.02 -10.66 28.59
CA ALA A 228 7.41 -10.24 29.85
C ALA A 228 5.96 -9.81 29.65
N PHE A 229 5.67 -9.04 28.61
CA PHE A 229 4.31 -8.64 28.26
C PHE A 229 3.37 -9.85 28.08
N VAL A 230 3.79 -10.86 27.29
CA VAL A 230 2.96 -12.05 27.03
C VAL A 230 2.77 -12.87 28.31
N ARG A 231 3.80 -12.97 29.15
CA ARG A 231 3.70 -13.68 30.44
C ARG A 231 2.72 -13.00 31.38
N GLU A 232 2.80 -11.68 31.50
CA GLU A 232 1.89 -10.91 32.35
C GLU A 232 0.44 -11.04 31.86
N LEU A 233 0.23 -10.93 30.54
CA LEU A 233 -1.08 -11.10 29.94
C LEU A 233 -1.65 -12.51 30.17
N ALA A 234 -0.81 -13.55 30.08
CA ALA A 234 -1.21 -14.93 30.35
C ALA A 234 -1.68 -15.14 31.80
N GLN A 235 -1.03 -14.48 32.77
CA GLN A 235 -1.42 -14.54 34.18
C GLN A 235 -2.76 -13.85 34.44
N ARG A 236 -3.04 -12.75 33.72
CA ARG A 236 -4.26 -11.96 33.93
C ARG A 236 -5.47 -12.43 33.12
N VAL A 237 -5.26 -13.25 32.10
CA VAL A 237 -6.32 -13.76 31.24
C VAL A 237 -6.27 -15.31 31.20
N PRO A 238 -6.65 -16.01 32.29
CA PRO A 238 -6.43 -17.45 32.44
C PRO A 238 -7.07 -18.30 31.36
N GLN A 239 -8.22 -17.86 30.81
CA GLN A 239 -8.93 -18.51 29.71
C GLN A 239 -8.09 -18.65 28.42
N HIS A 240 -7.04 -17.84 28.26
CA HIS A 240 -6.08 -17.92 27.16
C HIS A 240 -4.66 -18.25 27.65
N GLY A 241 -4.49 -18.53 28.95
CA GLY A 241 -3.20 -18.63 29.63
C GLY A 241 -2.26 -19.66 29.01
N ASP A 242 -2.73 -20.88 28.74
CA ASP A 242 -1.90 -21.96 28.19
C ASP A 242 -1.33 -21.61 26.81
N ALA A 243 -2.16 -21.03 25.94
CA ALA A 243 -1.74 -20.62 24.60
C ALA A 243 -0.75 -19.46 24.65
N LEU A 244 -1.03 -18.45 25.48
CA LEU A 244 -0.14 -17.31 25.68
C LEU A 244 1.20 -17.75 26.30
N MET A 245 1.17 -18.68 27.26
CA MET A 245 2.38 -19.18 27.89
C MET A 245 3.24 -20.02 26.94
N THR A 246 2.61 -20.75 26.02
CA THR A 246 3.32 -21.39 24.90
C THR A 246 4.05 -20.36 24.03
N ILE A 247 3.42 -19.22 23.74
CA ILE A 247 4.06 -18.13 22.97
C ILE A 247 5.24 -17.55 23.76
N ALA A 248 5.06 -17.28 25.06
CA ALA A 248 6.14 -16.76 25.91
C ALA A 248 7.35 -17.70 25.94
N GLN A 249 7.14 -19.01 26.12
CA GLN A 249 8.21 -20.01 26.08
C GLN A 249 8.93 -20.06 24.73
N GLN A 250 8.20 -19.90 23.62
CA GLN A 250 8.82 -19.82 22.29
C GLN A 250 9.66 -18.55 22.11
N LEU A 251 9.25 -17.43 22.70
CA LEU A 251 10.04 -16.20 22.69
C LEU A 251 11.34 -16.36 23.49
N GLU A 252 11.24 -16.93 24.69
CA GLU A 252 12.38 -17.22 25.57
C GLU A 252 13.40 -18.11 24.86
N GLN A 253 12.93 -19.23 24.29
CA GLN A 253 13.79 -20.18 23.58
C GLN A 253 14.50 -19.54 22.38
N LYS A 254 13.79 -18.73 21.58
CA LYS A 254 14.40 -17.97 20.47
C LYS A 254 15.43 -16.96 20.97
N GLY A 255 15.19 -16.34 22.12
CA GLY A 255 16.13 -15.44 22.77
C GLY A 255 17.43 -16.15 23.17
N ILE A 256 17.30 -17.32 23.82
CA ILE A 256 18.43 -18.17 24.22
C ILE A 256 19.24 -18.63 23.00
N GLU A 257 18.57 -19.15 21.96
CA GLU A 257 19.23 -19.60 20.74
C GLU A 257 20.03 -18.49 20.06
N LYS A 258 19.44 -17.29 19.91
CA LYS A 258 20.16 -16.11 19.39
C LYS A 258 21.33 -15.71 20.30
N GLY A 259 21.15 -15.79 21.61
CA GLY A 259 22.19 -15.49 22.59
C GLY A 259 23.38 -16.43 22.48
N ILE A 260 23.14 -17.73 22.35
CA ILE A 260 24.18 -18.75 22.14
C ILE A 260 24.90 -18.48 20.82
N GLN A 261 24.18 -18.29 19.72
CA GLN A 261 24.78 -18.01 18.41
C GLN A 261 25.66 -16.76 18.42
N LEU A 262 25.18 -15.66 19.03
CA LEU A 262 25.97 -14.43 19.16
C LEU A 262 27.18 -14.63 20.07
N GLY A 263 27.04 -15.42 21.13
CA GLY A 263 28.11 -15.79 22.05
C GLY A 263 29.20 -16.62 21.36
N GLU A 264 28.82 -17.62 20.57
CA GLU A 264 29.73 -18.44 19.77
C GLU A 264 30.45 -17.60 18.73
N GLN A 265 29.75 -16.75 17.98
CA GLN A 265 30.35 -15.88 16.98
C GLN A 265 31.38 -14.92 17.62
N ARG A 266 31.00 -14.25 18.71
CA ARG A 266 31.93 -13.38 19.47
C ARG A 266 33.10 -14.17 20.06
N GLY A 267 32.87 -15.40 20.49
CA GLY A 267 33.90 -16.29 21.01
C GLY A 267 34.92 -16.68 19.94
N ILE A 268 34.45 -17.02 18.73
CA ILE A 268 35.30 -17.32 17.57
C ILE A 268 36.12 -16.08 17.17
N GLU A 269 35.46 -14.94 16.97
CA GLU A 269 36.15 -13.69 16.60
C GLU A 269 37.20 -13.29 17.62
N LYS A 270 36.88 -13.40 18.93
CA LYS A 270 37.83 -13.12 20.01
C LYS A 270 38.98 -14.13 20.03
N GLY A 271 38.68 -15.42 19.86
CA GLY A 271 39.69 -16.50 19.86
C GLY A 271 40.65 -16.39 18.68
N GLU A 272 40.14 -16.13 17.47
CA GLU A 272 40.96 -15.86 16.29
C GLU A 272 41.82 -14.61 16.51
N ARG A 273 41.24 -13.55 17.07
CA ARG A 273 41.96 -12.31 17.37
C ARG A 273 43.11 -12.54 18.35
N GLU A 274 42.85 -13.24 19.44
CA GLU A 274 43.87 -13.58 20.45
C GLU A 274 44.97 -14.49 19.86
N ALA A 275 44.61 -15.47 19.03
CA ALA A 275 45.56 -16.32 18.34
C ALA A 275 46.46 -15.52 17.38
N THR A 276 45.87 -14.61 16.58
CA THR A 276 46.63 -13.73 15.68
C THR A 276 47.58 -12.81 16.45
N LEU A 277 47.14 -12.23 17.58
CA LEU A 277 48.01 -11.44 18.45
C LEU A 277 49.17 -12.28 19.02
N LYS A 278 48.91 -13.53 19.42
CA LYS A 278 49.95 -14.45 19.93
C LYS A 278 50.97 -14.81 18.85
N ILE A 279 50.52 -15.05 17.62
CA ILE A 279 51.39 -15.31 16.46
C ILE A 279 52.24 -14.07 16.17
N ALA A 280 51.63 -12.89 16.11
CA ALA A 280 52.33 -11.63 15.89
C ALA A 280 53.41 -11.37 16.95
N ARG A 281 53.12 -11.64 18.23
CA ARG A 281 54.09 -11.56 19.32
C ARG A 281 55.29 -12.49 19.09
N THR A 282 55.02 -13.73 18.68
CA THR A 282 56.06 -14.72 18.38
C THR A 282 56.92 -14.28 17.19
N MET A 283 56.30 -13.74 16.13
CA MET A 283 57.01 -13.23 14.95
C MET A 283 57.95 -12.07 15.31
N LEU A 284 57.47 -11.11 16.11
CA LEU A 284 58.28 -9.98 16.59
C LEU A 284 59.46 -10.45 17.48
N GLN A 285 59.23 -11.43 18.37
CA GLN A 285 60.29 -12.00 19.20
C GLN A 285 61.38 -12.72 18.39
N ASN A 286 61.02 -13.28 17.23
CA ASN A 286 61.97 -13.91 16.31
C ASN A 286 62.62 -12.93 15.31
N GLY A 287 62.44 -11.61 15.51
CA GLY A 287 63.14 -10.57 14.76
C GLY A 287 62.49 -10.19 13.41
N ILE A 288 61.25 -10.59 13.16
CA ILE A 288 60.49 -10.12 11.97
C ILE A 288 60.07 -8.66 12.22
N ASP A 289 60.25 -7.79 11.23
CA ASP A 289 59.92 -6.37 11.35
C ASP A 289 58.40 -6.12 11.41
N ARG A 290 58.02 -5.01 12.07
CA ARG A 290 56.60 -4.66 12.32
C ARG A 290 55.77 -4.52 11.04
N ASN A 291 56.33 -3.94 9.97
CA ASN A 291 55.61 -3.75 8.72
C ASN A 291 55.27 -5.09 8.07
N THR A 292 56.21 -6.05 8.13
CA THR A 292 55.98 -7.41 7.64
C THR A 292 54.95 -8.15 8.50
N VAL A 293 55.01 -8.04 9.82
CA VAL A 293 54.01 -8.65 10.73
C VAL A 293 52.60 -8.10 10.47
N MET A 294 52.42 -6.79 10.32
CA MET A 294 51.11 -6.18 9.98
C MET A 294 50.57 -6.72 8.65
N LYS A 295 51.41 -6.78 7.61
CA LYS A 295 51.01 -7.34 6.30
C LYS A 295 50.59 -8.81 6.36
N MET A 296 51.25 -9.62 7.19
CA MET A 296 50.98 -11.05 7.27
C MET A 296 49.78 -11.40 8.16
N THR A 297 49.50 -10.59 9.19
CA THR A 297 48.47 -10.87 10.20
C THR A 297 47.22 -10.02 10.05
N GLY A 298 47.26 -8.96 9.22
CA GLY A 298 46.17 -8.00 9.10
C GLY A 298 45.95 -7.13 10.34
N LEU A 299 46.88 -7.16 11.30
CA LEU A 299 46.85 -6.32 12.50
C LEU A 299 47.19 -4.87 12.15
N THR A 300 46.54 -3.94 12.85
CA THR A 300 46.84 -2.51 12.76
C THR A 300 48.04 -2.15 13.63
N GLU A 301 48.57 -0.93 13.47
CA GLU A 301 49.69 -0.45 14.28
C GLU A 301 49.30 -0.31 15.77
N ASP A 302 48.05 0.09 16.05
CA ASP A 302 47.49 0.16 17.40
C ASP A 302 47.41 -1.21 18.06
N ASP A 303 47.07 -2.25 17.29
CA ASP A 303 47.02 -3.62 17.79
C ASP A 303 48.40 -4.14 18.21
N LEU A 304 49.43 -3.83 17.41
CA LEU A 304 50.81 -4.20 17.72
C LEU A 304 51.40 -3.37 18.86
N ALA A 305 50.97 -2.11 19.03
CA ALA A 305 51.40 -1.27 20.15
C ALA A 305 50.97 -1.83 21.52
N GLN A 306 49.87 -2.59 21.56
CA GLN A 306 49.39 -3.29 22.76
C GLN A 306 50.21 -4.55 23.09
N ILE A 307 50.96 -5.09 22.12
CA ILE A 307 51.89 -6.20 22.33
C ILE A 307 53.19 -5.63 22.92
N ARG A 308 53.19 -5.32 24.23
CA ARG A 308 54.41 -4.90 24.93
C ARG A 308 55.43 -6.04 25.00
N HIS A 309 56.69 -5.68 24.73
CA HIS A 309 57.89 -6.53 24.77
C HIS A 309 58.07 -7.25 26.10
#